data_AF-I0IM96-F1
#
_entry.id   AF-I0IM96-F1
#
_cell.length_a   1.000
_cell.length_b   1.000
_cell.length_c   1.000
_cell.angle_alpha   90.00
_cell.angle_beta   90.00
_cell.angle_gamma   90.00
#
_symmetry.space_group_name_H-M   'P 1'
#
loop_
_entity.id
_entity.type
_entity.pdbx_description
1 polymer ?
#
loop_
_entity_poly.entity_id
_entity_poly.type
_entity_poly.pdbx_seq_one_letter_code
_entity_poly.pdbx_strand_id
1 'polypeptide(L)'
;MHGFLGTKADFWWDLTVTSETIVFSFLAVGGYFAKKHKGTRHHNTMLLSSVLVAAWFLMYIAQQYIVGIVGFGGPDFVKFLIYYPVIIFHSLVSTAALVLTGVVVFNGFISTDFKDGERILVKNPNVHRRLGWVTLICFICSIVTAYSVYTMLFVIYNPARSPSYGIKSSIGALSGIGSFLIFSLVLLFWYVAREKRKRMGTPS
;
A
#
# COMPACT_ATOMS: atom_id res chain seq x y z
N MET A 1 -24.58 -8.97 6.55
CA MET A 1 -24.82 -8.35 5.23
C MET A 1 -23.97 -9.10 4.23
N HIS A 2 -24.54 -9.61 3.15
CA HIS A 2 -23.75 -10.26 2.08
C HIS A 2 -23.01 -9.19 1.28
N GLY A 3 -21.82 -9.55 0.78
CA GLY A 3 -21.07 -8.74 -0.16
C GLY A 3 -21.74 -8.62 -1.52
N PHE A 4 -21.22 -7.72 -2.35
CA PHE A 4 -21.70 -7.46 -3.71
C PHE A 4 -20.96 -8.25 -4.80
N LEU A 5 -19.88 -8.95 -4.45
CA LEU A 5 -19.11 -9.81 -5.38
C LEU A 5 -19.63 -11.26 -5.43
N GLY A 6 -20.71 -11.57 -4.71
CA GLY A 6 -21.31 -12.92 -4.72
C GLY A 6 -20.47 -13.98 -4.01
N THR A 7 -19.52 -13.57 -3.15
CA THR A 7 -18.66 -14.47 -2.37
C THR A 7 -19.16 -14.58 -0.92
N LYS A 8 -18.42 -15.28 -0.05
CA LYS A 8 -18.71 -15.37 1.39
C LYS A 8 -18.29 -14.12 2.18
N ALA A 9 -17.75 -13.12 1.49
CA ALA A 9 -17.41 -11.82 2.04
C ALA A 9 -18.66 -11.01 2.41
N ASP A 10 -18.48 -10.05 3.31
CA ASP A 10 -19.47 -9.00 3.52
C ASP A 10 -19.13 -7.77 2.67
N PHE A 11 -20.01 -6.77 2.72
CA PHE A 11 -19.85 -5.51 1.99
C PHE A 11 -18.48 -4.85 2.18
N TRP A 12 -17.92 -4.89 3.39
CA TRP A 12 -16.70 -4.15 3.72
C TRP A 12 -15.45 -4.79 3.11
N TRP A 13 -15.37 -6.12 3.14
CA TRP A 13 -14.29 -6.85 2.48
C TRP A 13 -14.35 -6.72 0.95
N ASP A 14 -15.54 -6.71 0.36
CA ASP A 14 -15.72 -6.44 -1.07
C ASP A 14 -15.35 -5.01 -1.43
N LEU A 15 -15.76 -4.04 -0.61
CA LEU A 15 -15.37 -2.64 -0.77
C LEU A 15 -13.84 -2.50 -0.71
N THR A 16 -13.18 -3.18 0.23
CA THR A 16 -11.72 -3.13 0.38
C THR A 16 -10.99 -3.61 -0.88
N VAL A 17 -11.31 -4.80 -1.38
CA VAL A 17 -10.59 -5.37 -2.55
C VAL A 17 -10.90 -4.62 -3.84
N THR A 18 -12.15 -4.15 -4.01
CA THR A 18 -12.52 -3.38 -5.21
C THR A 18 -11.93 -1.98 -5.21
N SER A 19 -11.93 -1.28 -4.08
CA SER A 19 -11.32 0.05 -3.98
C SER A 19 -9.79 -0.02 -4.11
N GLU A 20 -9.13 -1.09 -3.63
CA GLU A 20 -7.71 -1.35 -3.91
C GLU A 20 -7.45 -1.48 -5.43
N THR A 21 -8.34 -2.16 -6.15
CA THR A 21 -8.25 -2.31 -7.61
C THR A 21 -8.42 -0.98 -8.34
N ILE A 22 -9.30 -0.12 -7.86
CA ILE A 22 -9.46 1.24 -8.39
C ILE A 22 -8.16 2.04 -8.17
N VAL A 23 -7.60 2.02 -6.96
CA VAL A 23 -6.31 2.68 -6.65
C VAL A 23 -5.21 2.21 -7.58
N PHE A 24 -5.06 0.88 -7.74
CA PHE A 24 -4.05 0.28 -8.61
C PHE A 24 -4.27 0.65 -10.09
N SER A 25 -5.51 0.78 -10.55
CA SER A 25 -5.81 1.19 -11.92
C SER A 25 -5.29 2.60 -12.20
N PHE A 26 -5.48 3.55 -11.28
CA PHE A 26 -4.87 4.89 -11.41
C PHE A 26 -3.34 4.84 -11.33
N LEU A 27 -2.77 4.00 -10.46
CA LEU A 27 -1.33 3.80 -10.41
C LEU A 27 -0.77 3.31 -11.77
N ALA A 28 -1.43 2.32 -12.38
CA ALA A 28 -1.05 1.77 -13.67
C ALA A 28 -1.17 2.81 -14.81
N VAL A 29 -2.26 3.59 -14.83
CA VAL A 29 -2.47 4.67 -15.81
C VAL A 29 -1.41 5.77 -15.65
N GLY A 30 -1.04 6.15 -14.43
CA GLY A 30 0.02 7.14 -14.24
C GLY A 30 1.39 6.61 -14.62
N GLY A 31 1.68 5.32 -14.38
CA GLY A 31 2.87 4.65 -14.89
C GLY A 31 2.92 4.62 -16.43
N TYR A 32 1.76 4.44 -17.08
CA TYR A 32 1.64 4.56 -18.53
C TYR A 32 1.98 5.98 -19.03
N PHE A 33 1.46 7.04 -18.39
CA PHE A 33 1.83 8.42 -18.74
C PHE A 33 3.31 8.73 -18.51
N ALA A 34 3.93 8.15 -17.47
CA ALA A 34 5.37 8.25 -17.25
C ALA A 34 6.17 7.69 -18.44
N LYS A 35 5.80 6.49 -18.93
CA LYS A 35 6.43 5.87 -20.10
C LYS A 35 6.25 6.67 -21.39
N LYS A 36 5.17 7.46 -21.49
CA LYS A 36 4.89 8.35 -22.63
C LYS A 36 5.47 9.76 -22.46
N HIS A 37 6.27 10.00 -21.42
CA HIS A 37 6.85 11.31 -21.11
C HIS A 37 5.81 12.44 -20.95
N LYS A 38 4.56 12.10 -20.58
CA LYS A 38 3.48 13.07 -20.33
C LYS A 38 3.46 13.46 -18.87
N GLY A 39 4.37 14.33 -18.46
CA GLY A 39 4.67 14.60 -17.06
C GLY A 39 3.52 15.22 -16.27
N THR A 40 2.76 16.15 -16.85
CA THR A 40 1.59 16.74 -16.17
C THR A 40 0.50 15.70 -15.93
N ARG A 41 0.22 14.85 -16.93
CA ARG A 41 -0.77 13.77 -16.80
C ARG A 41 -0.31 12.72 -15.79
N HIS A 42 0.96 12.31 -15.85
CA HIS A 42 1.56 11.43 -14.86
C HIS A 42 1.38 11.99 -13.45
N HIS A 43 1.77 13.24 -13.22
CA HIS A 43 1.66 13.90 -11.93
C HIS A 43 0.23 13.93 -11.40
N ASN A 44 -0.73 14.39 -12.20
CA ASN A 44 -2.13 14.50 -11.79
C ASN A 44 -2.72 13.13 -11.45
N THR A 45 -2.40 12.10 -12.26
CA THR A 45 -2.86 10.74 -12.01
C THR A 45 -2.20 10.13 -10.77
N MET A 46 -0.91 10.37 -10.53
CA MET A 46 -0.23 9.90 -9.31
C MET A 46 -0.75 10.60 -8.06
N LEU A 47 -1.08 11.90 -8.14
CA LEU A 47 -1.70 12.63 -7.04
C LEU A 47 -3.08 12.06 -6.70
N LEU A 48 -3.92 11.81 -7.71
CA LEU A 48 -5.22 11.17 -7.51
C LEU A 48 -5.09 9.78 -6.90
N SER A 49 -4.19 8.94 -7.43
CA SER A 49 -3.92 7.61 -6.86
C SER A 49 -3.44 7.69 -5.40
N SER A 50 -2.61 8.69 -5.07
CA SER A 50 -2.12 8.91 -3.70
C SER A 50 -3.21 9.35 -2.73
N VAL A 51 -4.15 10.19 -3.18
CA VAL A 51 -5.32 10.55 -2.37
C VAL A 51 -6.22 9.33 -2.17
N LEU A 52 -6.45 8.55 -3.22
CA LEU A 52 -7.26 7.34 -3.14
C LEU A 52 -6.63 6.27 -2.22
N VAL A 53 -5.31 6.06 -2.25
CA VAL A 53 -4.66 5.10 -1.34
C VAL A 53 -4.73 5.55 0.11
N ALA A 54 -4.63 6.86 0.37
CA ALA A 54 -4.81 7.40 1.72
C ALA A 54 -6.26 7.19 2.21
N ALA A 55 -7.25 7.49 1.36
CA ALA A 55 -8.66 7.24 1.68
C ALA A 55 -8.96 5.76 1.90
N TRP A 56 -8.40 4.88 1.05
CA TRP A 56 -8.48 3.43 1.20
C TRP A 56 -7.91 2.96 2.53
N PHE A 57 -6.73 3.45 2.92
CA PHE A 57 -6.09 3.06 4.18
C PHE A 57 -6.90 3.51 5.40
N LEU A 58 -7.47 4.72 5.37
CA LEU A 58 -8.36 5.20 6.43
C LEU A 58 -9.63 4.36 6.52
N MET A 59 -10.24 4.03 5.37
CA MET A 59 -11.41 3.14 5.31
C MET A 59 -11.08 1.75 5.84
N TYR A 60 -9.93 1.18 5.47
CA TYR A 60 -9.48 -0.13 5.96
C TYR A 60 -9.34 -0.13 7.48
N ILE A 61 -8.68 0.88 8.06
CA ILE A 61 -8.57 1.03 9.52
C ILE A 61 -9.96 1.13 10.15
N ALA A 62 -10.83 1.98 9.61
CA ALA A 62 -12.19 2.15 10.13
C ALA A 62 -12.96 0.82 10.11
N GLN A 63 -12.88 0.05 9.02
CA GLN A 63 -13.46 -1.28 8.92
C GLN A 63 -12.92 -2.21 10.03
N GLN A 64 -11.61 -2.21 10.30
CA GLN A 64 -11.05 -3.08 11.34
C GLN A 64 -11.60 -2.77 12.74
N TYR A 65 -11.95 -1.51 13.01
CA TYR A 65 -12.57 -1.11 14.29
C TYR A 65 -14.07 -1.40 14.34
N ILE A 66 -14.80 -1.19 13.23
CA ILE A 66 -16.27 -1.32 13.19
C ILE A 66 -16.69 -2.77 13.02
N VAL A 67 -16.02 -3.52 12.14
CA VAL A 67 -16.39 -4.87 11.70
C VAL A 67 -15.52 -5.94 12.33
N GLY A 68 -14.24 -5.64 12.57
CA GLY A 68 -13.25 -6.60 13.09
C GLY A 68 -12.44 -7.30 11.99
N ILE A 69 -11.46 -8.09 12.44
CA ILE A 69 -10.62 -8.92 11.55
C ILE A 69 -11.33 -10.24 11.22
N VAL A 70 -10.92 -10.89 10.13
CA VAL A 70 -11.43 -12.22 9.74
C VAL A 70 -10.29 -13.22 9.76
N GLY A 71 -10.51 -14.37 10.39
CA GLY A 71 -9.58 -15.49 10.42
C GLY A 71 -9.75 -16.45 9.25
N PHE A 72 -8.72 -17.27 9.04
CA PHE A 72 -8.77 -18.39 8.11
C PHE A 72 -9.44 -19.62 8.76
N GLY A 73 -10.50 -20.14 8.14
CA GLY A 73 -11.26 -21.30 8.63
C GLY A 73 -11.08 -22.58 7.81
N GLY A 74 -10.05 -22.67 6.96
CA GLY A 74 -9.67 -23.90 6.26
C GLY A 74 -8.79 -24.84 7.10
N PRO A 75 -8.33 -25.97 6.52
CA PRO A 75 -7.49 -26.95 7.22
C PRO A 75 -6.18 -26.35 7.75
N ASP A 76 -5.70 -26.85 8.88
CA ASP A 76 -4.51 -26.33 9.55
C ASP A 76 -3.26 -26.37 8.67
N PHE A 77 -3.07 -27.42 7.86
CA PHE A 77 -1.90 -27.49 6.97
C PHE A 77 -1.88 -26.32 5.96
N VAL A 78 -3.04 -25.94 5.40
CA VAL A 78 -3.14 -24.78 4.47
C VAL A 78 -2.93 -23.48 5.23
N LYS A 79 -3.50 -23.40 6.44
CA LYS A 79 -3.39 -22.24 7.32
C LYS A 79 -1.92 -21.90 7.60
N PHE A 80 -1.14 -22.88 8.03
CA PHE A 80 0.24 -22.69 8.46
C PHE A 80 1.24 -22.64 7.29
N LEU A 81 1.04 -23.41 6.22
CA LEU A 81 2.01 -23.50 5.12
C LEU A 81 1.74 -22.52 3.97
N ILE A 82 0.50 -22.02 3.82
CA ILE A 82 0.12 -21.17 2.69
C ILE A 82 -0.45 -19.84 3.19
N TYR A 83 -1.55 -19.86 3.96
CA TYR A 83 -2.25 -18.65 4.33
C TYR A 83 -1.39 -17.69 5.17
N TYR A 84 -0.78 -18.18 6.25
CA TYR A 84 0.07 -17.33 7.11
C TYR A 84 1.29 -16.75 6.40
N PRO A 85 2.09 -17.53 5.64
CA PRO A 85 3.16 -16.96 4.84
C PRO A 85 2.68 -15.88 3.85
N VAL A 86 1.56 -16.11 3.16
CA VAL A 86 1.02 -15.16 2.18
C VAL A 86 0.49 -13.90 2.85
N ILE A 87 -0.28 -13.98 3.93
CA ILE A 87 -0.80 -12.79 4.61
C ILE A 87 0.33 -11.98 5.28
N ILE A 88 1.33 -12.64 5.87
CA ILE A 88 2.50 -11.96 6.45
C ILE A 88 3.27 -11.23 5.34
N PHE A 89 3.55 -11.91 4.23
CA PHE A 89 4.21 -11.29 3.08
C PHE A 89 3.39 -10.11 2.54
N HIS A 90 2.08 -10.27 2.37
CA HIS A 90 1.16 -9.22 1.94
C HIS A 90 1.24 -8.01 2.87
N SER A 91 1.13 -8.22 4.19
CA SER A 91 1.21 -7.14 5.18
C SER A 91 2.54 -6.40 5.10
N LEU A 92 3.67 -7.10 4.98
CA LEU A 92 4.99 -6.49 4.88
C LEU A 92 5.16 -5.69 3.58
N VAL A 93 4.79 -6.26 2.43
CA VAL A 93 4.95 -5.59 1.13
C VAL A 93 3.99 -4.42 0.96
N SER A 94 2.76 -4.54 1.47
CA SER A 94 1.76 -3.46 1.48
C SER A 94 2.21 -2.30 2.38
N THR A 95 2.74 -2.61 3.56
CA THR A 95 3.36 -1.61 4.46
C THR A 95 4.50 -0.87 3.77
N ALA A 96 5.40 -1.61 3.10
CA ALA A 96 6.49 -1.01 2.34
C ALA A 96 5.97 -0.14 1.19
N ALA A 97 4.93 -0.57 0.47
CA ALA A 97 4.31 0.20 -0.61
C ALA A 97 3.74 1.54 -0.11
N LEU A 98 3.06 1.56 1.04
CA LEU A 98 2.53 2.77 1.65
C LEU A 98 3.64 3.78 2.01
N VAL A 99 4.72 3.32 2.64
CA VAL A 99 5.87 4.17 2.97
C VAL A 99 6.53 4.70 1.70
N LEU A 100 6.81 3.82 0.74
CA LEU A 100 7.43 4.17 -0.54
C LEU A 100 6.56 5.14 -1.35
N THR A 101 5.23 5.06 -1.24
CA THR A 101 4.30 6.02 -1.86
C THR A 101 4.55 7.43 -1.34
N GLY A 102 4.59 7.61 -0.02
CA GLY A 102 4.91 8.91 0.59
C GLY A 102 6.26 9.45 0.12
N VAL A 103 7.28 8.59 0.08
CA VAL A 103 8.63 8.96 -0.37
C VAL A 103 8.67 9.35 -1.84
N VAL A 104 8.07 8.57 -2.75
CA VAL A 104 8.12 8.82 -4.19
C VAL A 104 7.28 10.03 -4.59
N VAL A 105 6.13 10.24 -3.93
CA VAL A 105 5.28 11.42 -4.14
C VAL A 105 6.01 12.67 -3.69
N PHE A 106 6.56 12.67 -2.48
CA PHE A 106 7.36 13.79 -1.97
C PHE A 106 8.56 14.08 -2.88
N ASN A 107 9.30 13.04 -3.26
CA ASN A 107 10.40 13.17 -4.21
C ASN A 107 9.92 13.75 -5.55
N GLY A 108 8.81 13.28 -6.08
CA GLY A 108 8.20 13.81 -7.30
C GLY A 108 7.90 15.30 -7.21
N PHE A 109 7.33 15.79 -6.11
CA PHE A 109 7.07 17.22 -5.91
C PHE A 109 8.34 18.06 -5.88
N ILE A 110 9.37 17.66 -5.12
CA ILE A 110 10.61 18.45 -4.99
C ILE A 110 11.55 18.32 -6.20
N SER A 111 11.31 17.34 -7.07
CA SER A 111 12.15 17.04 -8.23
C SER A 111 11.61 17.54 -9.56
N THR A 112 10.41 18.12 -9.56
CA THR A 112 9.70 18.53 -10.77
C THR A 112 9.65 20.06 -10.90
N ASP A 113 9.74 20.55 -12.12
CA ASP A 113 9.52 21.95 -12.49
C ASP A 113 8.40 22.03 -13.55
N PHE A 114 7.84 23.21 -13.76
CA PHE A 114 6.81 23.45 -14.78
C PHE A 114 7.36 24.32 -15.90
N LYS A 115 7.51 23.74 -17.09
CA LYS A 115 8.01 24.44 -18.29
C LYS A 115 7.14 24.12 -19.48
N ASP A 116 6.80 25.15 -20.26
CA ASP A 116 6.03 25.04 -21.50
C ASP A 116 4.70 24.26 -21.35
N GLY A 117 4.02 24.43 -20.22
CA GLY A 117 2.75 23.74 -19.94
C GLY A 117 2.89 22.30 -19.44
N GLU A 118 4.11 21.78 -19.33
CA GLU A 118 4.38 20.41 -18.90
C GLU A 118 5.23 20.35 -17.63
N ARG A 119 4.94 19.34 -16.81
CA ARG A 119 5.76 19.00 -15.65
C ARG A 119 6.96 18.18 -16.08
N ILE A 120 8.16 18.62 -15.72
CA ILE A 120 9.41 17.95 -16.08
C ILE A 120 10.23 17.62 -14.84
N LEU A 121 10.80 16.42 -14.81
CA LEU A 121 11.73 16.03 -13.73
C LEU A 121 13.09 16.68 -13.98
N VAL A 122 13.45 17.65 -13.14
CA VAL A 122 14.69 18.44 -13.28
C VAL A 122 15.77 17.99 -12.30
N LYS A 123 15.40 17.50 -11.11
CA LYS A 123 16.35 17.17 -10.04
C LYS A 123 16.36 15.69 -9.74
N ASN A 124 17.52 15.05 -9.91
CA ASN A 124 17.73 13.62 -9.64
C ASN A 124 16.68 12.70 -10.30
N PRO A 125 16.42 12.81 -11.62
CA PRO A 125 15.38 12.04 -12.30
C PRO A 125 15.54 10.52 -12.14
N ASN A 126 16.78 10.03 -12.03
CA ASN A 126 17.06 8.61 -11.81
C ASN A 126 16.57 8.11 -10.45
N VAL A 127 16.60 8.95 -9.42
CA VAL A 127 16.10 8.60 -8.08
C VAL A 127 14.58 8.43 -8.12
N HIS A 128 13.87 9.41 -8.70
CA HIS A 128 12.42 9.32 -8.87
C HIS A 128 12.00 8.08 -9.65
N ARG A 129 12.65 7.81 -10.78
CA ARG A 129 12.37 6.64 -11.62
C ARG A 129 12.59 5.34 -10.85
N ARG A 130 13.72 5.21 -10.14
CA ARG A 130 14.02 3.99 -9.36
C ARG A 130 13.00 3.78 -8.24
N LEU A 131 12.68 4.83 -7.48
CA LEU A 131 11.67 4.76 -6.43
C LEU A 131 10.31 4.39 -7.03
N GLY A 132 9.87 5.04 -8.10
CA GLY A 132 8.61 4.72 -8.78
C GLY A 132 8.52 3.27 -9.24
N TRP A 133 9.61 2.70 -9.78
CA TRP A 133 9.64 1.29 -10.17
C TRP A 133 9.56 0.34 -8.98
N VAL A 134 10.30 0.60 -7.90
CA VAL A 134 10.25 -0.23 -6.69
C VAL A 134 8.85 -0.16 -6.07
N THR A 135 8.27 1.06 -5.95
CA THR A 135 6.90 1.26 -5.47
C THR A 135 5.90 0.47 -6.30
N LEU A 136 6.00 0.53 -7.64
CA LEU A 136 5.11 -0.20 -8.53
C LEU A 136 5.20 -1.72 -8.33
N ILE A 137 6.41 -2.27 -8.20
CA ILE A 137 6.61 -3.70 -7.92
C ILE A 137 5.97 -4.08 -6.58
N CYS A 138 6.14 -3.27 -5.54
CA CYS A 138 5.50 -3.52 -4.25
C CYS A 138 3.97 -3.53 -4.36
N PHE A 139 3.37 -2.60 -5.11
CA PHE A 139 1.92 -2.60 -5.35
C PHE A 139 1.45 -3.82 -6.16
N ILE A 140 2.20 -4.25 -7.17
CA ILE A 140 1.88 -5.47 -7.94
C ILE A 140 1.90 -6.70 -7.03
N CYS A 141 2.95 -6.87 -6.22
CA CYS A 141 3.03 -7.96 -5.25
C CYS A 141 1.90 -7.87 -4.21
N SER A 142 1.58 -6.67 -3.74
CA SER A 142 0.49 -6.42 -2.79
C SER A 142 -0.85 -6.87 -3.35
N ILE A 143 -1.25 -6.39 -4.54
CA ILE A 143 -2.56 -6.69 -5.11
C ILE A 143 -2.71 -8.19 -5.43
N VAL A 144 -1.67 -8.84 -5.97
CA VAL A 144 -1.68 -10.28 -6.25
C VAL A 144 -1.90 -11.08 -4.96
N THR A 145 -1.19 -10.72 -3.90
CA THR A 145 -1.33 -11.41 -2.61
C THR A 145 -2.62 -11.04 -1.88
N ALA A 146 -3.14 -9.83 -2.04
CA ALA A 146 -4.45 -9.40 -1.52
C ALA A 146 -5.57 -10.26 -2.11
N TYR A 147 -5.59 -10.42 -3.43
CA TYR A 147 -6.54 -11.28 -4.11
C TYR A 147 -6.38 -12.75 -3.71
N SER A 148 -5.14 -13.23 -3.54
CA SER A 148 -4.90 -14.60 -3.05
C SER A 148 -5.50 -14.81 -1.66
N VAL A 149 -5.32 -13.87 -0.74
CA VAL A 149 -5.92 -13.88 0.60
C VAL A 149 -7.44 -13.82 0.52
N TYR A 150 -7.99 -12.91 -0.29
CA TYR A 150 -9.44 -12.75 -0.47
C TYR A 150 -10.06 -14.05 -1.00
N THR A 151 -9.48 -14.66 -2.03
CA THR A 151 -9.93 -15.94 -2.60
C THR A 151 -9.88 -17.06 -1.56
N MET A 152 -8.78 -17.15 -0.79
CA MET A 152 -8.67 -18.14 0.28
C MET A 152 -9.77 -17.96 1.34
N LEU A 153 -10.02 -16.73 1.80
CA LEU A 153 -10.97 -16.46 2.88
C LEU A 153 -12.43 -16.52 2.46
N PHE A 154 -12.76 -16.06 1.25
CA PHE A 154 -14.14 -15.77 0.87
C PHE A 154 -14.66 -16.56 -0.33
N VAL A 155 -13.79 -17.22 -1.10
CA VAL A 155 -14.20 -18.08 -2.22
C VAL A 155 -14.02 -19.54 -1.86
N ILE A 156 -12.78 -19.95 -1.54
CA ILE A 156 -12.42 -21.36 -1.33
C ILE A 156 -12.86 -21.82 0.07
N TYR A 157 -12.30 -21.23 1.12
CA TYR A 157 -12.58 -21.65 2.50
C TYR A 157 -13.69 -20.81 3.12
N ASN A 158 -14.10 -21.19 4.33
CA ASN A 158 -15.06 -20.42 5.11
C ASN A 158 -14.29 -19.48 6.05
N PRO A 159 -14.70 -18.21 6.15
CA PRO A 159 -14.05 -17.26 7.05
C PRO A 159 -14.34 -17.65 8.50
N ALA A 160 -13.28 -17.67 9.34
CA ALA A 160 -13.41 -17.89 10.78
C ALA A 160 -13.73 -16.57 11.48
N ARG A 161 -15.00 -16.39 11.86
CA ARG A 161 -15.50 -15.25 12.64
C ARG A 161 -15.68 -15.69 14.10
N SER A 162 -14.60 -15.75 14.89
CA SER A 162 -14.65 -16.13 16.31
C SER A 162 -14.46 -14.91 17.22
N PRO A 163 -14.82 -14.97 18.53
CA PRO A 163 -14.59 -13.86 19.46
C PRO A 163 -13.11 -13.42 19.56
N SER A 164 -12.18 -14.33 19.25
CA SER A 164 -10.75 -14.04 19.19
C SER A 164 -10.37 -13.11 18.04
N TYR A 165 -11.24 -12.96 17.03
CA TYR A 165 -11.10 -12.05 15.89
C TYR A 165 -11.91 -10.74 16.08
N GLY A 166 -12.30 -10.41 17.33
CA GLY A 166 -12.98 -9.15 17.67
C GLY A 166 -12.04 -7.94 17.82
N ILE A 167 -12.58 -6.81 18.26
CA ILE A 167 -11.88 -5.50 18.37
C ILE A 167 -10.49 -5.58 19.03
N LYS A 168 -10.32 -6.40 20.08
CA LYS A 168 -9.02 -6.57 20.77
C LYS A 168 -7.92 -7.10 19.84
N SER A 169 -8.28 -7.99 18.92
CA SER A 169 -7.35 -8.56 17.94
C SER A 169 -7.07 -7.61 16.77
N SER A 170 -8.05 -6.79 16.37
CA SER A 170 -7.83 -5.67 15.45
C SER A 170 -6.79 -4.69 16.00
N ILE A 171 -6.88 -4.35 17.30
CA ILE A 171 -5.89 -3.48 17.96
C ILE A 171 -4.48 -4.09 17.93
N GLY A 172 -4.34 -5.41 18.15
CA GLY A 172 -3.05 -6.10 18.06
C GLY A 172 -2.48 -6.15 16.64
N ALA A 173 -3.32 -6.38 15.63
CA ALA A 173 -2.89 -6.37 14.22
C ALA A 173 -2.50 -4.96 13.75
N LEU A 174 -3.30 -3.95 14.13
CA LEU A 174 -3.04 -2.54 13.82
C LEU A 174 -1.82 -2.01 14.58
N SER A 175 -1.59 -2.44 15.82
CA SER A 175 -0.37 -2.07 16.54
C SER A 175 0.88 -2.71 15.91
N GLY A 176 0.79 -3.92 15.37
CA GLY A 176 1.87 -4.53 14.58
C GLY A 176 2.18 -3.72 13.31
N ILE A 177 1.20 -3.51 12.44
CA ILE A 177 1.35 -2.75 11.19
C ILE A 177 1.78 -1.30 11.47
N GLY A 178 1.14 -0.65 12.44
CA GLY A 178 1.47 0.69 12.90
C GLY A 178 2.88 0.79 13.46
N SER A 179 3.36 -0.20 14.21
CA SER A 179 4.74 -0.22 14.71
C SER A 179 5.75 -0.34 13.58
N PHE A 180 5.49 -1.17 12.55
CA PHE A 180 6.37 -1.26 11.38
C PHE A 180 6.38 0.03 10.56
N LEU A 181 5.23 0.68 10.38
CA LEU A 181 5.14 1.98 9.71
C LEU A 181 5.91 3.06 10.48
N ILE A 182 5.67 3.18 11.79
CA ILE A 182 6.34 4.15 12.65
C ILE A 182 7.84 3.90 12.65
N PHE A 183 8.28 2.66 12.84
CA PHE A 183 9.71 2.32 12.84
C PHE A 183 10.37 2.60 11.49
N SER A 184 9.69 2.29 10.38
CA SER A 184 10.18 2.58 9.03
C SER A 184 10.29 4.08 8.77
N LEU A 185 9.31 4.87 9.21
CA LEU A 185 9.34 6.33 9.13
C LEU A 185 10.47 6.90 10.00
N VAL A 186 10.63 6.43 11.23
CA VAL A 186 11.72 6.85 12.14
C VAL A 186 13.09 6.55 11.53
N LEU A 187 13.31 5.35 10.98
CA LEU A 187 14.55 4.98 10.32
C LEU A 187 14.81 5.84 9.08
N LEU A 188 13.77 6.12 8.29
CA LEU A 188 13.86 7.00 7.13
C LEU A 188 14.25 8.43 7.55
N PHE A 189 13.57 9.00 8.55
CA PHE A 189 13.89 10.32 9.08
C PHE A 189 15.31 10.37 9.66
N TRP A 190 15.71 9.35 10.43
CA TRP A 190 17.07 9.23 10.96
C TRP A 190 18.11 9.17 9.85
N TYR A 191 17.89 8.35 8.82
CA TYR A 191 18.78 8.22 7.67
C TYR A 191 18.93 9.56 6.93
N VAL A 192 17.81 10.24 6.64
CA VAL A 192 17.81 11.56 5.97
C VAL A 192 18.54 12.61 6.82
N ALA A 193 18.28 12.65 8.13
CA ALA A 193 18.95 13.56 9.04
C ALA A 193 20.46 13.29 9.11
N ARG A 194 20.87 12.03 9.12
CA ARG A 194 22.28 11.61 9.14
C ARG A 194 23.01 12.03 7.86
N GLU A 195 22.41 11.80 6.69
CA GLU A 195 23.00 12.22 5.41
C GLU A 195 23.09 13.74 5.27
N LYS A 196 22.10 14.48 5.77
CA LYS A 196 22.17 15.95 5.82
C LYS A 196 23.34 16.43 6.69
N ARG A 197 23.58 15.82 7.86
CA ARG A 197 24.73 16.15 8.72
C ARG A 197 26.08 15.86 8.06
N LYS A 198 26.23 14.71 7.39
CA LYS A 198 27.47 14.38 6.65
C LYS A 198 27.84 15.44 5.61
N ARG A 199 26.85 15.95 4.88
CA ARG A 199 27.06 17.01 3.87
C ARG A 199 27.41 18.38 4.45
N MET A 200 27.05 18.65 5.71
CA MET A 200 27.38 19.90 6.40
C MET A 200 28.70 19.82 7.18
N GLY A 201 29.24 18.61 7.38
CA GLY A 201 30.45 18.36 8.16
C GLY A 201 31.72 18.13 7.33
N THR A 202 31.66 18.20 6.00
CA THR A 202 32.84 18.20 5.13
C THR A 202 33.37 19.63 4.99
N PRO A 203 34.57 19.96 5.53
CA PRO A 203 35.22 21.24 5.24
C PRO A 203 35.56 21.31 3.75
N SER A 204 35.30 22.47 3.14
CA SER A 204 35.70 22.80 1.76
C SER A 204 37.21 22.93 1.63
#